data_AF-A0A7C1UFZ6-F1
#
_entry.id   AF-A0A7C1UFZ6-F1
#
_cell.length_a   1.000
_cell.length_b   1.000
_cell.length_c   1.000
_cell.angle_alpha   90.00
_cell.angle_beta   90.00
_cell.angle_gamma   90.00
#
_symmetry.space_group_name_H-M   'P 1'
#
loop_
_entity.id
_entity.type
_entity.pdbx_description
1 polymer ?
#
loop_
_entity_poly.entity_id
_entity_poly.type
_entity_poly.pdbx_seq_one_letter_code
_entity_poly.pdbx_strand_id
1 'polypeptide(L)'
;MSVHTPQEQAFIGSLEAILEAAKARGIKMKELAVRNGITPETLSRMRHRGSGDFGLLAAMAVMVGLRFQLVPDNTILDAINNGTLF
;
A
#
# COMPACT_ATOMS: atom_id res chain seq x y z
N MET A 1 -1.37 -15.66 14.71
CA MET A 1 -1.03 -14.28 14.30
C MET A 1 0.03 -14.42 13.22
N SER A 2 -0.30 -14.15 11.95
CA SER A 2 0.72 -14.20 10.88
C SER A 2 1.68 -13.04 11.10
N VAL A 3 2.97 -13.33 11.23
CA VAL A 3 4.02 -12.31 11.34
C VAL A 3 4.35 -11.87 9.92
N HIS A 4 4.02 -10.63 9.58
CA HIS A 4 4.32 -10.08 8.26
C HIS A 4 5.78 -9.69 8.14
N THR A 5 6.40 -10.02 7.01
CA THR A 5 7.76 -9.57 6.69
C THR A 5 7.81 -8.04 6.55
N PRO A 6 8.99 -7.39 6.67
CA PRO A 6 9.11 -5.94 6.45
C PRO A 6 8.56 -5.49 5.09
N GLN A 7 8.79 -6.30 4.05
CA GLN A 7 8.29 -6.04 2.70
C GLN A 7 6.77 -6.18 2.60
N GLU A 8 6.17 -7.15 3.30
CA GLU A 8 4.71 -7.28 3.38
C GLU A 8 4.07 -6.09 4.10
N GLN A 9 4.69 -5.61 5.19
CA GLN A 9 4.23 -4.41 5.90
C GLN A 9 4.34 -3.16 5.02
N ALA A 10 5.45 -3.01 4.27
CA ALA A 10 5.61 -1.92 3.33
C ALA A 10 4.55 -1.95 2.21
N PHE A 11 4.19 -3.13 1.72
CA PHE A 11 3.11 -3.31 0.75
C PHE A 11 1.76 -2.90 1.36
N ILE A 12 1.44 -3.37 2.56
CA ILE A 12 0.18 -3.03 3.26
C ILE A 12 0.09 -1.52 3.48
N GLY A 13 1.16 -0.90 4.01
CA GLY A 13 1.21 0.54 4.24
C GLY A 13 1.04 1.35 2.94
N SER A 14 1.68 0.92 1.86
CA SER A 14 1.52 1.53 0.53
C SER A 14 0.07 1.42 0.03
N LEU A 15 -0.54 0.25 0.17
CA LEU A 15 -1.93 0.02 -0.22
C LEU A 15 -2.89 0.86 0.61
N GLU A 16 -2.66 0.99 1.91
CA GLU A 16 -3.49 1.82 2.79
C GLU A 16 -3.37 3.31 2.46
N ALA A 17 -2.17 3.81 2.17
CA ALA A 17 -1.97 5.19 1.71
C ALA A 17 -2.75 5.47 0.41
N ILE A 18 -2.76 4.52 -0.53
CA ILE A 18 -3.54 4.61 -1.77
C ILE A 18 -5.04 4.64 -1.46
N LEU A 19 -5.53 3.80 -0.55
CA LEU A 19 -6.95 3.73 -0.20
C LEU A 19 -7.43 5.00 0.50
N GLU A 20 -6.62 5.59 1.38
CA GLU A 20 -6.95 6.88 2.01
C GLU A 20 -6.93 8.03 1.00
N ALA A 21 -5.97 8.06 0.07
CA ALA A 21 -5.97 9.02 -1.03
C ALA A 21 -7.19 8.86 -1.97
N ALA A 22 -7.61 7.61 -2.25
CA ALA A 22 -8.83 7.32 -3.00
C ALA A 22 -10.06 7.88 -2.27
N LYS A 23 -10.16 7.63 -0.96
CA LYS A 23 -11.26 8.09 -0.11
C LYS A 23 -11.34 9.62 -0.04
N ALA A 24 -10.19 10.31 0.06
CA ALA A 24 -10.14 11.77 0.00
C ALA A 24 -10.67 12.34 -1.32
N ARG A 25 -10.63 11.56 -2.40
CA ARG A 25 -11.18 11.88 -3.72
C ARG A 25 -12.60 11.36 -3.95
N GLY A 26 -13.24 10.79 -2.92
CA GLY A 26 -14.58 10.21 -3.02
C GLY A 26 -14.64 8.86 -3.76
N ILE A 27 -13.49 8.24 -4.05
CA ILE A 27 -13.42 6.93 -4.72
C ILE A 27 -13.51 5.83 -3.65
N LYS A 28 -14.49 4.93 -3.80
CA LYS A 28 -14.64 3.79 -2.88
C LYS A 28 -13.65 2.68 -3.22
N MET A 29 -13.23 1.90 -2.23
CA MET A 29 -12.34 0.73 -2.43
C MET A 29 -12.84 -0.23 -3.54
N LYS A 30 -14.14 -0.54 -3.56
CA LYS A 30 -14.75 -1.40 -4.58
C LYS A 30 -14.62 -0.80 -5.98
N GLU A 31 -14.80 0.50 -6.08
CA GLU A 31 -14.69 1.23 -7.35
C GLU A 31 -13.24 1.31 -7.82
N LEU A 32 -12.29 1.56 -6.90
CA LEU A 32 -10.86 1.52 -7.20
C LEU A 32 -10.43 0.15 -7.74
N ALA A 33 -10.89 -0.94 -7.10
CA ALA A 33 -10.61 -2.31 -7.55
C ALA A 33 -11.12 -2.55 -8.98
N VAL A 34 -12.40 -2.24 -9.22
CA VAL A 34 -13.03 -2.42 -10.54
C VAL A 34 -12.35 -1.58 -11.62
N ARG A 35 -12.01 -0.32 -11.33
CA ARG A 35 -11.30 0.56 -12.27
C ARG A 35 -9.89 0.08 -12.60
N ASN A 36 -9.30 -0.78 -11.77
CA ASN A 36 -7.99 -1.40 -12.01
C ASN A 36 -8.11 -2.86 -12.45
N GLY A 37 -9.29 -3.30 -12.88
CA GLY A 37 -9.48 -4.62 -13.52
C GLY A 37 -9.47 -5.80 -12.55
N ILE A 38 -9.62 -5.57 -11.24
CA ILE A 38 -9.68 -6.65 -10.24
C ILE A 38 -10.98 -6.62 -9.44
N THR A 39 -11.32 -7.76 -8.83
CA THR A 39 -12.47 -7.83 -7.94
C THR A 39 -12.13 -7.23 -6.56
N PRO A 40 -13.12 -6.70 -5.82
CA PRO A 40 -12.92 -6.23 -4.44
C PRO A 40 -12.35 -7.32 -3.50
N GLU A 41 -12.70 -8.58 -3.72
CA GLU A 41 -12.20 -9.73 -2.95
C GLU A 41 -10.72 -9.97 -3.22
N THR A 42 -10.26 -9.76 -4.46
CA THR A 42 -8.83 -9.82 -4.80
C THR A 42 -8.06 -8.71 -4.10
N LEU A 43 -8.59 -7.49 -4.08
CA LEU A 43 -7.99 -6.38 -3.33
C LEU A 43 -7.93 -6.67 -1.82
N SER A 44 -9.00 -7.23 -1.26
CA SER A 44 -9.05 -7.64 0.15
C SER A 44 -8.03 -8.73 0.47
N ARG A 45 -7.91 -9.74 -0.41
CA ARG A 45 -6.89 -10.79 -0.29
C ARG A 45 -5.46 -10.25 -0.38
N MET A 46 -5.20 -9.31 -1.29
CA MET A 46 -3.90 -8.62 -1.38
C MET A 46 -3.57 -7.91 -0.06
N ARG A 47 -4.53 -7.17 0.50
CA ARG A 47 -4.35 -6.47 1.79
C ARG A 47 -4.06 -7.45 2.92
N HIS A 48 -4.79 -8.56 3.01
CA HIS A 48 -4.59 -9.55 4.07
C HIS A 48 -3.28 -10.34 3.92
N ARG A 49 -2.89 -10.67 2.69
CA ARG A 49 -1.65 -11.40 2.39
C ARG A 49 -0.41 -10.53 2.53
N GLY A 50 -0.56 -9.21 2.37
CA GLY A 50 0.56 -8.27 2.31
C GLY A 50 1.37 -8.36 1.02
N SER A 51 0.78 -8.85 -0.06
CA SER A 51 1.47 -8.92 -1.35
C SER A 51 0.50 -8.94 -2.53
N GLY A 52 0.97 -8.49 -3.68
CA GLY A 52 0.21 -8.41 -4.93
C GLY A 52 1.10 -8.01 -6.09
N ASP A 53 0.49 -7.85 -7.26
CA ASP A 53 1.19 -7.36 -8.44
C ASP A 53 1.61 -5.89 -8.25
N PHE A 54 2.88 -5.59 -8.49
CA PHE A 54 3.40 -4.23 -8.37
C PHE A 54 2.82 -3.29 -9.43
N GLY A 55 2.60 -3.78 -10.66
CA GLY A 55 2.00 -3.00 -11.74
C GLY A 55 0.58 -2.53 -11.38
N LEU A 56 -0.22 -3.42 -10.79
CA LEU A 56 -1.54 -3.11 -10.26
C LEU A 56 -1.47 -2.08 -9.11
N LEU A 57 -0.55 -2.24 -8.17
CA LEU A 57 -0.36 -1.28 -7.08
C LEU A 57 0.03 0.10 -7.61
N ALA A 58 0.94 0.16 -8.59
CA ALA A 58 1.36 1.38 -9.26
C ALA A 58 0.22 2.04 -10.05
N ALA A 59 -0.60 1.26 -10.75
CA ALA A 59 -1.77 1.78 -11.47
C ALA A 59 -2.78 2.42 -10.51
N MET A 60 -3.06 1.77 -9.37
CA MET A 60 -3.93 2.34 -8.33
C MET A 60 -3.35 3.65 -7.76
N ALA A 61 -2.04 3.69 -7.49
CA ALA A 61 -1.37 4.91 -7.01
C ALA A 61 -1.52 6.08 -7.99
N VAL A 62 -1.25 5.86 -9.28
CA VAL A 62 -1.39 6.90 -10.32
C VAL A 62 -2.82 7.44 -10.38
N MET A 63 -3.83 6.56 -10.27
CA MET A 63 -5.25 6.96 -10.29
C MET A 63 -5.62 7.92 -9.15
N VAL A 64 -4.97 7.79 -7.99
CA VAL A 64 -5.20 8.65 -6.82
C VAL A 64 -4.20 9.82 -6.73
N GLY A 65 -3.34 10.00 -7.72
CA GLY A 65 -2.36 11.08 -7.79
C GLY A 65 -1.09 10.84 -6.98
N LEU A 66 -0.78 9.59 -6.67
CA LEU A 66 0.45 9.16 -6.00
C LEU A 66 1.43 8.55 -7.01
N ARG A 67 2.70 8.44 -6.59
CA ARG A 67 3.76 7.76 -7.34
C ARG A 67 4.63 6.95 -6.40
N PHE A 68 5.17 5.83 -6.88
CA PHE A 68 6.19 5.08 -6.16
C PHE A 68 7.58 5.70 -6.33
N GLN A 69 8.36 5.66 -5.27
CA GLN A 69 9.76 6.06 -5.27
C GLN A 69 10.55 5.07 -4.42
N LEU A 70 11.73 4.66 -4.93
CA LEU A 70 12.68 3.89 -4.14
C LEU A 70 13.43 4.86 -3.22
N VAL A 71 13.54 4.47 -1.95
CA VAL A 71 14.29 5.19 -0.93
C VAL A 71 15.42 4.29 -0.42
N PRO A 72 16.56 4.84 0.03
CA PRO A 72 17.59 4.04 0.69
C PRO A 72 17.02 3.31 1.90
N ASP A 73 17.34 2.03 2.03
CA ASP A 73 16.97 1.22 3.19
C ASP A 73 17.91 1.57 4.36
N ASN A 74 17.53 2.59 5.13
CA ASN A 74 18.34 3.15 6.19
C ASN A 74 17.63 3.02 7.54
N THR A 75 17.49 1.77 7.98
CA THR A 75 16.77 1.34 9.20
C THR A 75 17.13 2.12 10.48
N ILE A 76 18.37 2.59 10.63
CA ILE A 76 18.78 3.42 11.78
C ILE A 76 18.09 4.79 11.75
N LEU A 77 18.03 5.42 10.58
CA LEU A 77 17.41 6.73 10.42
C LEU A 77 15.90 6.65 10.66
N ASP A 78 15.27 5.56 10.21
CA ASP A 78 13.85 5.29 10.44
C ASP A 78 13.56 5.06 11.94
N ALA A 79 14.42 4.34 12.66
CA ALA A 79 14.28 4.16 14.11
C ALA A 79 14.40 5.47 14.89
N ILE A 80 15.27 6.38 14.44
CA ILE A 80 15.40 7.73 15.00
C ILE A 80 14.13 8.54 14.74
N ASN A 81 13.65 8.57 13.49
CA ASN A 81 12.48 9.35 13.09
C ASN A 81 11.18 8.86 13.75
N ASN A 82 11.08 7.55 13.99
CA ASN A 82 9.92 6.93 14.61
C ASN A 82 10.00 6.89 16.14
N GLY A 83 11.09 7.40 16.75
CA GLY A 83 11.26 7.42 18.20
C GLY A 83 11.37 6.03 18.84
N THR A 84 11.81 5.03 18.07
CA THR A 84 11.94 3.63 18.52
C THR A 84 13.39 3.23 18.79
N LEU A 85 14.33 4.15 18.57
CA LEU A 85 15.65 4.03 19.15
C LEU A 85 15.50 4.28 20.66
N PHE A 86 15.90 3.32 21.48
CA PHE A 86 15.85 3.28 22.96
C PHE A 86 14.61 2.64 23.59
#